data_AF-A0A9X1SPM5-F1
#
_entry.id   AF-A0A9X1SPM5-F1
#
_cell.length_a   1.000
_cell.length_b   1.000
_cell.length_c   1.000
_cell.angle_alpha   90.00
_cell.angle_beta   90.00
_cell.angle_gamma   90.00
#
_symmetry.space_group_name_H-M   'P 1'
#
loop_
_entity.id
_entity.type
_entity.pdbx_description
1 polymer ?
#
loop_
_entity_poly.entity_id
_entity_poly.type
_entity_poly.pdbx_seq_one_letter_code
_entity_poly.pdbx_strand_id
1 'polypeptide(L)'
;MKNIEKEKRDGTFIVRVSAAEREVIDAKVDEAGYKSVSAYVRDYIAREKPKAKIEASARIVQIELNRLALMIQKQEPKEALLAQIRRICTATLGGAI
;
A
#
# COMPACT_ATOMS: atom_id res chain seq x y z
N MET A 1 -4.51 8.00 30.88
CA MET A 1 -4.84 7.37 29.58
C MET A 1 -5.72 8.35 28.82
N LYS A 2 -5.30 8.87 27.66
CA LYS A 2 -6.14 9.80 26.88
C LYS A 2 -7.27 8.99 26.24
N ASN A 3 -8.51 9.25 26.66
CA ASN A 3 -9.69 8.78 25.95
C ASN A 3 -9.69 9.45 24.57
N ILE A 4 -9.41 8.66 23.54
CA ILE A 4 -9.65 9.08 22.16
C ILE A 4 -11.14 8.90 21.95
N GLU A 5 -11.92 9.96 22.22
CA GLU A 5 -13.31 10.01 21.78
C GLU A 5 -13.31 9.80 20.26
N LYS A 6 -13.95 8.71 19.81
CA LYS A 6 -14.20 8.51 18.39
C LYS A 6 -15.18 9.60 17.98
N GLU A 7 -14.69 10.63 17.29
CA GLU A 7 -15.53 11.63 16.62
C GLU A 7 -16.66 10.89 15.88
N LYS A 8 -17.91 11.20 16.26
CA LYS A 8 -19.08 10.69 15.58
C LYS A 8 -19.08 11.28 14.17
N ARG A 9 -19.22 10.40 13.18
CA ARG A 9 -19.27 10.77 11.76
C ARG A 9 -20.62 11.43 11.48
N ASP A 10 -20.69 12.76 11.59
CA ASP A 10 -21.96 13.51 11.51
C ASP A 10 -22.54 13.66 10.09
N GLY A 11 -22.01 12.94 9.09
CA GLY A 11 -22.54 12.93 7.72
C GLY A 11 -22.63 11.52 7.16
N THR A 12 -23.84 10.99 7.00
CA THR A 12 -24.07 9.75 6.24
C THR A 12 -24.24 10.10 4.76
N PHE A 13 -23.38 9.56 3.91
CA PHE A 13 -23.45 9.69 2.46
C PHE A 13 -23.92 8.36 1.86
N ILE A 14 -25.08 8.38 1.18
CA ILE A 14 -25.66 7.20 0.53
C ILE A 14 -25.62 7.42 -0.98
N VAL A 15 -24.98 6.50 -1.70
CA VAL A 15 -24.99 6.45 -3.16
C VAL A 15 -25.64 5.15 -3.58
N ARG A 16 -26.62 5.25 -4.47
CA ARG A 16 -27.21 4.07 -5.13
C ARG A 16 -26.39 3.76 -6.37
N VAL A 17 -26.06 2.48 -6.54
CA VAL A 17 -25.33 1.96 -7.68
C VAL A 17 -26.05 0.72 -8.19
N SER A 18 -25.94 0.47 -9.48
CA SER A 18 -26.33 -0.80 -10.09
C SER A 18 -25.38 -1.94 -9.67
N ALA A 19 -25.77 -3.18 -9.94
CA ALA A 19 -24.94 -4.34 -9.66
C ALA A 19 -23.61 -4.31 -10.45
N ALA A 20 -23.65 -3.92 -11.73
CA ALA A 20 -22.45 -3.82 -12.56
C ALA A 20 -21.48 -2.73 -12.06
N GLU A 21 -22.01 -1.57 -11.65
CA GLU A 21 -21.18 -0.52 -11.05
C GLU A 21 -20.59 -0.98 -9.71
N ARG A 22 -21.32 -1.78 -8.94
CA ARG A 22 -20.84 -2.32 -7.68
C ARG A 22 -19.63 -3.24 -7.87
N GLU A 23 -19.67 -4.13 -8.86
CA GLU A 23 -18.54 -5.00 -9.20
C GLU A 23 -17.30 -4.20 -9.58
N VAL A 24 -17.46 -3.14 -10.39
CA VAL A 24 -16.36 -2.25 -10.77
C VAL A 24 -15.76 -1.55 -9.55
N ILE A 25 -16.60 -1.12 -8.59
CA ILE A 25 -16.14 -0.48 -7.36
C ILE A 25 -15.36 -1.48 -6.50
N ASP A 26 -15.89 -2.68 -6.28
CA ASP A 26 -15.24 -3.69 -5.45
C ASP A 26 -13.88 -4.12 -6.05
N ALA A 27 -13.79 -4.29 -7.38
CA ALA A 27 -12.53 -4.55 -8.07
C ALA A 27 -11.48 -3.45 -7.85
N LYS A 28 -11.87 -2.17 -7.95
CA LYS A 28 -10.97 -1.03 -7.70
C LYS A 28 -10.53 -0.92 -6.25
N VAL A 29 -11.41 -1.30 -5.32
CA VAL A 29 -11.13 -1.31 -3.88
C VAL A 29 -10.09 -2.38 -3.54
N ASP A 30 -10.22 -3.57 -4.13
CA ASP A 30 -9.29 -4.69 -3.95
C ASP A 30 -7.93 -4.43 -4.61
N GLU A 31 -7.93 -3.84 -5.81
CA GLU A 31 -6.72 -3.42 -6.52
C GLU A 31 -5.94 -2.38 -5.71
N ALA A 32 -6.64 -1.41 -5.09
CA ALA A 32 -6.03 -0.40 -4.25
C ALA A 32 -5.71 -0.88 -2.81
N GLY A 33 -6.09 -2.12 -2.46
CA GLY A 33 -5.75 -2.74 -1.18
C GLY A 33 -6.56 -2.23 0.02
N TYR A 34 -7.74 -1.67 -0.19
CA TYR A 34 -8.59 -1.18 0.90
C TYR A 34 -9.52 -2.29 1.40
N LYS A 35 -9.70 -2.39 2.73
CA LYS A 35 -10.60 -3.38 3.34
C LYS A 35 -12.10 -3.05 3.22
N SER A 36 -12.43 -1.83 2.80
CA SER A 36 -13.83 -1.41 2.64
C SER A 36 -13.96 -0.31 1.61
N VAL A 37 -15.08 -0.33 0.87
CA VAL A 37 -15.46 0.73 -0.07
C VAL A 37 -15.49 2.10 0.60
N SER A 38 -15.98 2.20 1.85
CA SER A 38 -16.05 3.50 2.56
C SER A 38 -14.67 4.11 2.85
N ALA A 39 -13.65 3.27 3.06
CA ALA A 39 -12.28 3.73 3.26
C ALA A 39 -11.68 4.21 1.93
N TYR A 40 -11.88 3.44 0.86
CA TYR A 40 -11.47 3.81 -0.49
C TYR A 40 -12.12 5.12 -0.94
N VAL A 41 -13.44 5.23 -0.87
CA VAL A 41 -14.19 6.43 -1.32
C VAL A 41 -13.78 7.68 -0.54
N ARG A 42 -13.62 7.58 0.78
CA ARG A 42 -13.15 8.73 1.58
C ARG A 42 -11.75 9.18 1.18
N ASP A 43 -10.85 8.24 0.99
CA ASP A 43 -9.47 8.57 0.62
C ASP A 43 -9.40 9.12 -0.81
N TYR A 44 -10.23 8.57 -1.72
CA TYR A 44 -10.39 9.06 -3.08
C TYR A 44 -10.93 10.51 -3.10
N ILE A 45 -11.98 10.82 -2.35
CA ILE A 45 -12.55 12.17 -2.26
C ILE A 45 -11.53 13.14 -1.64
N ALA A 46 -10.78 12.71 -0.62
CA ALA A 46 -9.84 13.58 0.08
C ALA A 46 -8.51 13.81 -0.66
N ARG A 47 -8.09 12.88 -1.54
CA ARG A 47 -6.76 12.89 -2.17
C ARG A 47 -6.77 12.89 -3.70
N GLU A 48 -7.94 12.79 -4.33
CA GLU A 48 -8.17 12.66 -5.78
C GLU A 48 -7.51 11.44 -6.48
N LYS A 49 -6.58 10.74 -5.82
CA LYS A 49 -5.94 9.51 -6.28
C LYS A 49 -5.84 8.49 -5.14
N PRO A 50 -6.35 7.25 -5.33
CA PRO A 50 -6.22 6.20 -4.32
C PRO A 50 -4.76 5.74 -4.23
N LYS A 51 -4.31 5.36 -3.04
CA LYS A 51 -2.93 4.86 -2.85
C LYS A 51 -2.74 3.55 -3.62
N ALA A 52 -1.61 3.43 -4.33
CA ALA A 52 -1.21 2.16 -4.94
C ALA A 52 -1.02 1.11 -3.85
N LYS A 53 -1.53 -0.10 -4.09
CA LYS A 53 -1.37 -1.24 -3.20
C LYS A 53 0.10 -1.61 -3.14
N ILE A 54 0.70 -1.44 -1.97
CA ILE A 54 2.01 -2.01 -1.68
C ILE A 54 1.77 -3.50 -1.45
N GLU A 55 1.98 -4.32 -2.48
CA GLU A 55 1.82 -5.78 -2.39
C GLU A 55 2.88 -6.45 -1.51
N ALA A 56 4.02 -5.78 -1.29
CA ALA A 56 5.06 -6.32 -0.45
C ALA A 56 4.65 -6.31 1.02
N SER A 57 4.52 -7.51 1.58
CA SER A 57 4.46 -7.72 3.02
C SER A 57 5.66 -7.03 3.68
N ALA A 58 5.41 -6.20 4.70
CA ALA A 58 6.47 -5.52 5.47
C ALA A 58 7.56 -6.50 5.96
N ARG A 59 7.20 -7.77 6.18
CA ARG A 59 8.12 -8.85 6.53
C ARG A 59 9.13 -9.17 5.42
N ILE A 60 8.70 -9.17 4.16
CA ILE A 60 9.58 -9.44 3.00
C ILE A 60 10.59 -8.30 2.86
N VAL A 61 10.13 -7.05 2.97
CA VAL A 61 11.01 -5.87 2.95
C VAL A 61 12.04 -5.94 4.08
N GLN A 62 11.62 -6.35 5.28
CA GLN A 62 12.51 -6.48 6.42
C GLN A 62 13.57 -7.58 6.22
N ILE A 63 13.21 -8.72 5.62
CA ILE A 63 14.17 -9.79 5.28
C ILE A 63 15.21 -9.27 4.29
N GLU A 64 14.79 -8.56 3.25
CA GLU A 64 15.69 -8.08 2.22
C GLU A 64 16.61 -6.95 2.72
N LEU A 65 16.12 -6.07 3.59
CA LEU A 65 16.95 -5.05 4.25
C LEU A 65 18.02 -5.69 5.15
N ASN A 66 17.67 -6.75 5.90
CA ASN A 66 18.65 -7.50 6.68
C ASN A 66 19.70 -8.16 5.78
N ARG A 67 19.30 -8.69 4.63
CA ARG A 67 20.23 -9.27 3.65
C ARG A 67 21.19 -8.21 3.10
N LEU A 68 20.69 -7.02 2.79
CA LEU A 68 21.52 -5.88 2.36
C LEU A 68 22.53 -5.48 3.44
N ALA A 69 22.10 -5.41 4.71
CA ALA A 69 22.99 -5.10 5.82
C ALA A 69 24.12 -6.14 5.97
N LEU A 70 23.81 -7.43 5.77
CA LEU A 70 24.82 -8.49 5.76
C LEU A 70 25.80 -8.36 4.59
N MET A 71 25.33 -7.98 3.40
CA MET A 71 26.21 -7.74 2.25
C MET A 71 27.16 -6.56 2.48
N ILE A 72 26.66 -5.49 3.12
CA ILE A 72 27.50 -4.34 3.52
C ILE A 72 28.55 -4.78 4.55
N GLN A 73 28.17 -5.57 5.56
CA GLN A 73 29.11 -6.10 6.55
C GLN A 73 30.19 -6.99 5.93
N LYS A 74 29.84 -7.74 4.88
CA LYS A 74 30.78 -8.59 4.14
C LYS A 74 31.63 -7.83 3.11
N GLN A 75 31.48 -6.51 3.01
CA GLN A 75 32.16 -5.68 2.01
C GLN A 75 31.95 -6.19 0.58
N GLU A 76 30.74 -6.66 0.28
CA GLU A 76 30.40 -7.07 -1.08
C GLU A 76 30.52 -5.90 -2.07
N PRO A 77 30.87 -6.19 -3.34
CA PRO A 77 31.09 -5.15 -4.34
C PRO A 77 29.85 -4.28 -4.54
N LYS A 78 30.09 -3.00 -4.84
CA LYS A 78 29.06 -1.98 -5.00
C LYS A 78 28.00 -2.36 -6.03
N GLU A 79 28.41 -3.06 -7.09
CA GLU A 79 27.55 -3.55 -8.16
C GLU A 79 26.52 -4.56 -7.63
N ALA A 80 26.94 -5.46 -6.73
CA ALA A 80 26.05 -6.45 -6.11
C ALA A 80 25.05 -5.80 -5.15
N LEU A 81 25.51 -4.81 -4.37
CA LEU A 81 24.63 -4.02 -3.49
C LEU A 81 23.57 -3.27 -4.29
N LEU A 82 23.96 -2.63 -5.40
CA LEU A 82 23.02 -1.91 -6.27
C LEU A 82 22.01 -2.84 -6.95
N ALA A 83 22.44 -4.04 -7.37
CA ALA A 83 21.53 -5.04 -7.92
C ALA A 83 20.48 -5.48 -6.89
N GLN A 84 20.89 -5.66 -5.63
CA GLN A 84 19.98 -6.04 -4.55
C GLN A 84 18.98 -4.92 -4.22
N ILE A 85 19.44 -3.66 -4.18
CA ILE A 85 18.56 -2.49 -3.97
C ILE A 85 17.52 -2.40 -5.08
N ARG A 86 17.91 -2.54 -6.35
CA ARG A 86 16.98 -2.53 -7.49
C ARG A 86 15.92 -3.62 -7.35
N ARG A 87 16.30 -4.81 -6.90
CA ARG A 87 15.39 -5.93 -6.67
C ARG A 87 14.38 -5.66 -5.56
N ILE A 88 14.82 -5.01 -4.48
CA ILE A 88 13.93 -4.57 -3.39
C ILE A 88 12.93 -3.54 -3.92
N CYS A 89 13.40 -2.53 -4.65
CA CYS A 89 12.53 -1.51 -5.23
C CYS A 89 11.47 -2.10 -6.16
N THR A 90 11.84 -2.99 -7.08
CA THR A 90 10.86 -3.62 -7.98
C THR A 90 9.84 -4.47 -7.23
N ALA A 91 10.28 -5.27 -6.26
CA ALA A 91 9.40 -6.13 -5.46
C ALA A 91 8.46 -5.35 -4.52
N THR A 92 8.89 -4.18 -4.05
CA THR A 92 8.16 -3.41 -3.03
C THR A 92 7.25 -2.34 -3.63
N LEU A 93 7.66 -1.73 -4.73
CA LEU A 93 6.98 -0.59 -5.36
C LEU A 93 6.24 -0.97 -6.65
N GLY A 94 6.12 -2.26 -6.98
CA GLY A 94 5.38 -2.71 -8.16
C GLY A 94 6.04 -2.36 -9.50
N GLY A 95 7.37 -2.23 -9.53
CA GLY A 95 8.11 -2.09 -10.79
C GLY A 95 8.20 -0.69 -11.41
N ALA A 96 7.99 0.39 -10.65
CA ALA A 96 8.36 1.73 -11.11
C ALA A 96 9.84 2.01 -10.78
N ILE A 97 10.73 1.80 -11.75
CA ILE A 97 12.06 2.43 -11.84
C ILE A 97 12.03 3.35 -13.05
#